data_AF-A0A944GMZ6-F1
#
_entry.id   AF-A0A944GMZ6-F1
#
_cell.length_a   1.000
_cell.length_b   1.000
_cell.length_c   1.000
_cell.angle_alpha   90.00
_cell.angle_beta   90.00
_cell.angle_gamma   90.00
#
_symmetry.space_group_name_H-M   'P 1'
#
loop_
_entity.id
_entity.type
_entity.pdbx_description
1 polymer ?
#
loop_
_entity_poly.entity_id
_entity_poly.type
_entity_poly.pdbx_seq_one_letter_code
_entity_poly.pdbx_strand_id
1 'polypeptide(L)'
;MAKDTSEIYGSLVFNDKVMKERLPKPIYKSLHKTIKDGTPLNEEVANAVAHAMKEWAVENGCTHYTHWFQPLTGGTSEKHDAFIDPVGDGTAIMAFSGKELIQGEPDASSFPSGGLRQTASARGYTAWDPTSYAFIKDEVLCIPTAFVSYTGEALDKKTPLLRSMKAISNEAKRVLACFGIDDVPQVVTTVGAEQEYFLIKLDHYSARPDLILAGRTLFGAAPAKGQELDEHYFGAVRETVSDYMKEVDEELWKLGVDAKTKHNEVAPAQHEIAPIFARSSTAIDNNLLTMEILRKCAPHHGLYCLIREKPFAGVNGSGKHNNWSIATPDMNLLSPGKDPANNTIFLLTLAAVLQAVDDYQELLRATVATAGNDHRLGANEAPPAIISVFLGDELESIRAAIAKGEDPAASAKKLMDLGSDVLPHLSQDATDRNRTSPFAFTGNR
;
A
#
# COMPACT_ATOMS: atom_id res chain seq x y z
N MET A 1 30.74 -4.09 -10.08
CA MET A 1 30.07 -5.36 -9.74
C MET A 1 28.64 -5.01 -9.37
N ALA A 2 27.64 -5.68 -9.95
CA ALA A 2 26.27 -5.52 -9.47
C ALA A 2 26.25 -5.90 -7.99
N LYS A 3 25.77 -5.02 -7.10
CA LYS A 3 25.61 -5.36 -5.68
C LYS A 3 24.64 -6.54 -5.61
N ASP A 4 24.89 -7.49 -4.70
CA ASP A 4 23.96 -8.60 -4.54
C ASP A 4 22.60 -8.05 -4.07
N THR A 5 21.52 -8.47 -4.73
CA THR A 5 20.14 -8.14 -4.34
C THR A 5 19.88 -8.42 -2.87
N SER A 6 20.51 -9.45 -2.31
CA SER A 6 20.38 -9.80 -0.89
C SER A 6 21.05 -8.78 0.04
N GLU A 7 22.10 -8.11 -0.42
CA GLU A 7 22.86 -7.12 0.35
C GLU A 7 22.16 -5.74 0.36
N ILE A 8 21.51 -5.38 -0.75
CA ILE A 8 20.82 -4.08 -0.84
C ILE A 8 19.43 -4.11 -0.19
N TYR A 9 18.78 -5.28 -0.10
CA TYR A 9 17.42 -5.37 0.40
C TYR A 9 17.31 -4.88 1.85
N GLY A 10 16.44 -3.89 2.07
CA GLY A 10 16.22 -3.24 3.37
C GLY A 10 17.44 -2.51 3.93
N SER A 11 18.46 -2.23 3.11
CA SER A 11 19.70 -1.57 3.56
C SER A 11 19.46 -0.15 4.07
N LEU A 12 18.42 0.53 3.60
CA LEU A 12 18.02 1.88 4.03
C LEU A 12 16.81 1.86 4.97
N VAL A 13 16.59 0.76 5.69
CA VAL A 13 15.46 0.62 6.64
C VAL A 13 15.96 0.24 8.02
N PHE A 14 15.49 0.94 9.05
CA PHE A 14 15.70 0.60 10.46
C PHE A 14 14.78 -0.57 10.86
N ASN A 15 14.97 -1.71 10.21
CA ASN A 15 14.13 -2.90 10.32
C ASN A 15 14.44 -3.74 11.57
N ASP A 16 13.73 -4.86 11.75
CA ASP A 16 13.90 -5.75 12.91
C ASP A 16 15.33 -6.27 13.09
N LYS A 17 16.05 -6.56 12.00
CA LYS A 17 17.47 -6.98 12.05
C LYS A 17 18.33 -5.87 12.64
N VAL A 18 18.23 -4.64 12.11
CA VAL A 18 18.99 -3.49 12.60
C VAL A 18 18.64 -3.18 14.05
N MET A 19 17.35 -3.21 14.40
CA MET A 19 16.89 -3.00 15.77
C MET A 19 17.46 -4.05 16.74
N LYS A 20 17.49 -5.32 16.35
CA LYS A 20 18.03 -6.40 17.17
C LYS A 20 19.55 -6.31 17.37
N GLU A 21 20.27 -5.81 16.38
CA GLU A 21 21.72 -5.60 16.42
C GLU A 21 22.09 -4.38 17.28
N ARG A 22 21.31 -3.30 17.21
CA ARG A 22 21.66 -2.00 17.83
C ARG A 22 21.02 -1.76 19.19
N LEU A 23 19.84 -2.31 19.46
CA LEU A 23 19.14 -2.08 20.72
C LEU A 23 19.57 -3.08 21.79
N PRO A 24 19.69 -2.65 23.07
CA PRO A 24 19.82 -3.57 24.18
C PRO A 24 18.68 -4.59 24.19
N LYS A 25 18.98 -5.86 24.48
CA LYS A 25 18.00 -6.98 24.48
C LYS A 25 16.70 -6.69 25.27
N PRO A 26 16.72 -6.04 26.45
CA PRO A 26 15.49 -5.67 27.16
C PRO A 26 14.66 -4.62 26.41
N ILE A 27 15.31 -3.61 25.83
CA ILE A 27 14.67 -2.53 25.06
C ILE A 27 14.03 -3.10 23.79
N TYR A 28 14.76 -3.94 23.04
CA TYR A 28 14.24 -4.61 21.85
C TYR A 28 12.97 -5.44 22.15
N LYS A 29 13.02 -6.25 23.22
CA LYS A 29 11.84 -7.04 23.66
C LYS A 29 10.67 -6.16 24.07
N SER A 30 10.95 -5.05 24.77
CA SER A 30 9.92 -4.09 25.18
C SER A 30 9.24 -3.45 23.98
N LEU A 31 10.02 -2.93 23.01
CA LEU A 31 9.52 -2.33 21.77
C LEU A 31 8.68 -3.33 20.97
N HIS A 32 9.17 -4.56 20.79
CA HIS A 32 8.45 -5.58 20.03
C HIS A 32 7.15 -6.02 20.71
N LYS A 33 7.10 -5.98 22.05
CA LYS A 33 5.88 -6.19 22.81
C LYS A 33 4.90 -5.02 22.61
N THR A 34 5.39 -3.77 22.65
CA THR A 34 4.57 -2.58 22.38
C THR A 34 3.91 -2.63 21.00
N ILE A 35 4.66 -3.02 19.96
CA ILE A 35 4.15 -3.18 18.59
C ILE A 35 3.11 -4.31 18.50
N LYS A 36 3.41 -5.46 19.11
CA LYS A 36 2.53 -6.64 19.09
C LYS A 36 1.22 -6.42 19.84
N ASP A 37 1.30 -5.80 21.03
CA ASP A 37 0.15 -5.62 21.93
C ASP A 37 -0.59 -4.30 21.69
N GLY A 38 -0.03 -3.39 20.87
CA GLY A 38 -0.62 -2.08 20.57
C GLY A 38 -0.67 -1.14 21.79
N THR A 39 0.32 -1.24 22.67
CA THR A 39 0.39 -0.43 23.91
C THR A 39 1.18 0.87 23.70
N PRO A 40 1.07 1.88 24.59
CA PRO A 40 1.91 3.07 24.53
C PRO A 40 3.40 2.75 24.72
N LEU A 41 4.27 3.49 24.03
CA LEU A 41 5.72 3.36 24.15
C LEU A 41 6.21 3.98 25.47
N ASN A 42 7.09 3.27 26.18
CA ASN A 42 7.75 3.79 27.37
C ASN A 42 8.84 4.81 26.99
N GLU A 43 8.96 5.91 27.74
CA GLU A 43 9.93 6.97 27.50
C GLU A 43 11.39 6.49 27.48
N GLU A 44 11.77 5.55 28.35
CA GLU A 44 13.11 4.95 28.36
C GLU A 44 13.38 4.19 27.06
N VAL A 45 12.39 3.42 26.58
CA VAL A 45 12.47 2.71 25.29
C VAL A 45 12.57 3.70 24.15
N ALA A 46 11.78 4.78 24.18
CA ALA A 46 11.80 5.81 23.15
C ALA A 46 13.16 6.52 23.04
N ASN A 47 13.77 6.89 24.17
CA ASN A 47 15.08 7.52 24.18
C ASN A 47 16.17 6.57 23.66
N ALA A 48 16.13 5.29 24.06
CA ALA A 48 17.09 4.30 23.57
C ALA A 48 16.94 4.05 22.05
N VAL A 49 15.69 4.00 21.56
CA VAL A 49 15.41 3.84 20.12
C VAL A 49 15.82 5.07 19.33
N ALA A 50 15.50 6.28 19.80
CA ALA A 50 15.90 7.53 19.15
C ALA A 50 17.43 7.62 19.01
N HIS A 51 18.16 7.32 20.09
CA HIS A 51 19.62 7.30 20.04
C HIS A 51 20.15 6.29 19.01
N ALA A 52 19.68 5.04 19.04
CA ALA A 52 20.13 4.01 18.10
C ALA A 52 19.77 4.34 16.63
N MET A 53 18.59 4.92 16.40
CA MET A 53 18.12 5.32 15.08
C MET A 53 18.93 6.49 14.52
N LYS A 54 19.29 7.47 15.36
CA LYS A 54 20.16 8.58 15.00
C LYS A 54 21.56 8.10 14.62
N GLU A 55 22.19 7.27 15.45
CA GLU A 55 23.53 6.73 15.16
C GLU A 55 23.52 5.94 13.84
N TRP A 56 22.52 5.07 13.65
CA TRP A 56 22.35 4.35 12.38
C TRP A 56 22.14 5.29 11.17
N ALA A 57 21.34 6.34 11.32
CA ALA A 57 21.09 7.31 10.25
C ALA A 57 22.36 8.08 9.88
N VAL A 58 23.10 8.58 10.88
CA VAL A 58 24.35 9.32 10.67
C VAL A 58 25.42 8.43 10.03
N GLU A 59 25.52 7.16 10.41
CA GLU A 59 26.42 6.19 9.75
C GLU A 59 26.09 5.96 8.26
N ASN A 60 24.83 6.15 7.88
CA ASN A 60 24.36 6.10 6.50
C ASN A 60 24.39 7.48 5.80
N GLY A 61 25.06 8.47 6.40
CA GLY A 61 25.26 9.80 5.82
C GLY A 61 24.15 10.81 6.12
N CYS A 62 23.15 10.47 6.92
CA CYS A 62 22.06 11.40 7.20
C CYS A 62 22.51 12.58 8.05
N THR A 63 22.05 13.76 7.66
CA THR A 63 22.25 15.02 8.41
C THR A 63 20.97 15.53 9.04
N HIS A 64 19.82 15.09 8.54
CA HIS A 64 18.50 15.51 8.96
C HIS A 64 17.61 14.30 9.27
N TYR A 65 16.54 14.55 10.01
CA TYR A 65 15.40 13.67 10.16
C TYR A 65 14.11 14.39 9.76
N THR A 66 13.06 13.62 9.52
CA THR A 66 11.74 14.15 9.23
C THR A 66 10.65 13.24 9.75
N HIS A 67 9.59 13.84 10.27
CA HIS A 67 8.31 13.15 10.45
C HIS A 67 7.64 13.06 9.09
N TRP A 68 7.59 11.85 8.54
CA TRP A 68 7.00 11.55 7.24
C TRP A 68 5.53 11.18 7.41
N PHE A 69 4.62 11.94 6.81
CA PHE A 69 3.18 11.74 6.96
C PHE A 69 2.41 12.00 5.65
N GLN A 70 1.13 11.64 5.66
CA GLN A 70 0.24 11.66 4.49
C GLN A 70 -0.93 12.62 4.72
N PRO A 71 -0.75 13.93 4.48
CA PRO A 71 -1.83 14.90 4.66
C PRO A 71 -2.95 14.69 3.64
N LEU A 72 -4.04 15.43 3.79
CA LEU A 72 -5.22 15.35 2.90
C LEU A 72 -4.99 15.92 1.48
N THR A 73 -3.75 16.11 1.05
CA THR A 73 -3.35 16.57 -0.29
C THR A 73 -3.24 15.44 -1.32
N GLY A 74 -3.25 14.17 -0.87
CA GLY A 74 -3.11 13.00 -1.75
C GLY A 74 -1.65 12.58 -2.05
N GLY A 75 -0.69 13.12 -1.31
CA GLY A 75 0.72 12.73 -1.34
C GLY A 75 1.32 12.68 0.06
N THR A 76 2.64 12.50 0.11
CA THR A 76 3.43 12.53 1.34
C THR A 76 3.93 13.94 1.61
N SER A 77 4.32 14.23 2.85
CA SER A 77 4.90 15.53 3.23
C SER A 77 5.96 15.35 4.31
N GLU A 78 6.92 16.26 4.28
CA GLU A 78 8.14 16.20 5.06
C GLU A 78 8.55 17.61 5.49
N LYS A 79 9.10 17.71 6.69
CA LYS A 79 9.85 18.86 7.20
C LYS A 79 11.19 18.35 7.70
N HIS A 80 12.29 18.83 7.13
CA HIS A 80 13.63 18.34 7.47
C HIS A 80 14.19 19.14 8.63
N ASP A 81 14.43 18.47 9.74
CA ASP A 81 15.03 19.01 10.95
C ASP A 81 16.45 18.42 11.09
N ALA A 82 17.45 19.27 11.32
CA ALA A 82 18.84 18.82 11.43
C ALA A 82 19.08 18.10 12.76
N PHE A 83 19.95 17.09 12.76
CA PHE A 83 20.43 16.48 14.02
C PHE A 83 21.38 17.39 14.81
N ILE A 84 21.95 18.41 14.16
CA ILE A 84 22.93 19.31 14.77
C ILE A 84 22.26 20.22 15.79
N ASP A 85 22.77 20.21 17.02
CA ASP A 85 22.41 21.12 18.09
C ASP A 85 23.66 21.90 18.58
N PRO A 86 23.74 23.23 18.34
CA PRO A 86 24.87 24.06 18.78
C PRO A 86 24.94 24.21 20.30
N VAL A 87 26.12 23.97 20.88
CA VAL A 87 26.33 24.03 22.36
C VAL A 87 26.92 25.35 22.86
N GLY A 88 27.10 26.34 21.97
CA GLY A 88 27.44 27.72 22.32
C GLY A 88 28.94 28.04 22.50
N ASP A 89 29.81 27.04 22.49
CA ASP A 89 31.27 27.18 22.54
C ASP A 89 31.95 27.18 21.16
N GLY A 90 31.17 27.27 20.09
CA GLY A 90 31.62 27.12 18.70
C GLY A 90 31.62 25.67 18.20
N THR A 91 31.26 24.70 19.03
CA THR A 91 31.03 23.30 18.65
C THR A 91 29.54 22.98 18.57
N ALA A 92 29.22 21.82 17.99
CA ALA A 92 27.86 21.30 17.93
C ALA A 92 27.86 19.79 18.16
N ILE A 93 26.76 19.29 18.70
CA ILE A 93 26.54 17.86 18.93
C ILE A 93 25.41 17.36 18.03
N MET A 94 25.39 16.06 17.76
CA MET A 94 24.26 15.42 17.09
C MET A 94 23.27 14.93 18.15
N ALA A 95 22.11 15.58 18.24
CA ALA A 95 21.05 15.27 19.20
C ALA A 95 19.80 14.75 18.48
N PHE A 96 19.18 13.73 19.07
CA PHE A 96 17.86 13.25 18.71
C PHE A 96 17.26 12.51 19.91
N SER A 97 16.24 13.09 20.50
CA SER A 97 15.62 12.62 21.74
C SER A 97 14.40 11.73 21.48
N GLY A 98 14.04 10.90 22.48
CA GLY A 98 12.81 10.12 22.43
C GLY A 98 11.56 10.99 22.31
N LYS A 99 11.61 12.23 22.82
CA LYS A 99 10.52 13.21 22.68
C LYS A 99 10.32 13.63 21.22
N GLU A 100 11.41 13.93 20.51
CA GLU A 100 11.38 14.29 19.09
C GLU A 100 11.02 13.10 18.21
N LEU A 101 11.41 11.87 18.61
CA LEU A 101 10.98 10.65 17.93
C LEU A 101 9.46 10.44 18.07
N ILE A 102 8.93 10.50 19.30
CA ILE A 102 7.51 10.24 19.56
C ILE A 102 6.63 11.30 18.92
N GLN A 103 7.02 12.57 19.03
CA GLN A 103 6.15 13.70 18.67
C GLN A 103 6.93 14.84 17.99
N GLY A 104 6.42 15.26 16.84
CA GLY A 104 6.82 16.51 16.19
C GLY A 104 5.73 17.59 16.27
N GLU A 105 6.11 18.84 16.07
CA GLU A 105 5.21 20.00 16.00
C GLU A 105 5.41 20.74 14.66
N PRO A 106 4.85 20.26 13.54
CA PRO A 106 4.89 21.00 12.28
C PRO A 106 3.85 22.12 12.23
N ASP A 107 4.08 23.09 11.36
CA ASP A 107 3.05 24.06 10.96
C ASP A 107 1.98 23.36 10.11
N ALA A 108 0.80 23.26 10.69
CA ALA A 108 -0.35 22.62 10.11
C ALA A 108 -1.32 23.60 9.40
N SER A 109 -1.02 24.91 9.36
CA SER A 109 -1.87 25.94 8.71
C SER A 109 -1.95 25.78 7.20
N SER A 110 -0.89 25.26 6.57
CA SER A 110 -0.76 25.17 5.12
C SER A 110 -1.36 23.88 4.53
N PHE A 111 -1.82 22.94 5.37
CA PHE A 111 -2.42 21.70 4.91
C PHE A 111 -3.94 21.81 4.77
N PRO A 112 -4.55 21.19 3.74
CA PRO A 112 -5.99 21.13 3.62
C PRO A 112 -6.62 20.51 4.87
N SER A 113 -7.57 21.22 5.47
CA SER A 113 -8.27 20.78 6.68
C SER A 113 -9.73 20.42 6.43
N GLY A 114 -10.24 20.57 5.20
CA GLY A 114 -11.66 20.34 4.89
C GLY A 114 -12.61 21.25 5.69
N GLY A 115 -12.14 22.40 6.17
CA GLY A 115 -12.92 23.31 7.03
C GLY A 115 -12.88 22.97 8.53
N LEU A 116 -12.15 21.91 8.93
CA LEU A 116 -11.98 21.53 10.34
C LEU A 116 -11.16 22.56 11.15
N ARG A 117 -10.52 23.53 10.48
CA ARG A 117 -9.64 24.51 11.13
C ARG A 117 -9.83 25.91 10.56
N GLN A 118 -9.69 26.90 11.44
CA GLN A 118 -9.56 28.30 11.05
C GLN A 118 -8.15 28.59 10.52
N THR A 119 -8.04 29.47 9.53
CA THR A 119 -6.75 29.85 8.90
C THR A 119 -5.71 30.37 9.90
N ALA A 120 -6.14 31.03 10.97
CA ALA A 120 -5.24 31.54 12.02
C ALA A 120 -4.67 30.46 12.95
N SER A 121 -5.19 29.22 12.91
CA SER A 121 -4.73 28.12 13.74
C SER A 121 -3.67 27.30 13.00
N ALA A 122 -2.40 27.46 13.40
CA ALA A 122 -1.27 26.80 12.75
C ALA A 122 -0.86 25.49 13.40
N ARG A 123 -0.93 25.34 14.72
CA ARG A 123 -0.34 24.20 15.43
C ARG A 123 -0.94 22.83 15.05
N GLY A 124 -0.09 21.87 14.70
CA GLY A 124 -0.45 20.47 14.56
C GLY A 124 0.60 19.58 15.21
N TYR A 125 0.32 18.29 15.29
CA TYR A 125 1.20 17.32 15.93
C TYR A 125 1.38 16.11 15.03
N THR A 126 2.62 15.66 14.91
CA THR A 126 2.92 14.33 14.36
C THR A 126 3.17 13.36 15.50
N ALA A 127 2.76 12.11 15.32
CA ALA A 127 3.00 11.03 16.27
C ALA A 127 3.58 9.82 15.55
N TRP A 128 4.71 9.30 16.00
CA TRP A 128 5.36 8.15 15.37
C TRP A 128 4.48 6.90 15.42
N ASP A 129 4.34 6.22 14.28
CA ASP A 129 3.74 4.89 14.17
C ASP A 129 4.85 3.81 14.20
N PRO A 130 5.08 3.13 15.34
CA PRO A 130 6.13 2.12 15.46
C PRO A 130 5.80 0.83 14.69
N THR A 131 4.60 0.71 14.09
CA THR A 131 4.24 -0.44 13.25
C THR A 131 4.77 -0.32 11.83
N SER A 132 5.30 0.84 11.45
CA SER A 132 5.98 1.09 10.18
C SER A 132 7.43 1.50 10.46
N TYR A 133 8.38 0.86 9.78
CA TYR A 133 9.80 1.09 10.04
C TYR A 133 10.24 2.46 9.54
N ALA A 134 11.12 3.11 10.31
CA ALA A 134 11.84 4.28 9.82
C ALA A 134 12.79 3.87 8.70
N PHE A 135 13.00 4.76 7.73
CA PHE A 135 13.81 4.51 6.56
C PHE A 135 14.64 5.75 6.20
N ILE A 136 15.64 5.58 5.36
CA ILE A 136 16.46 6.67 4.85
C ILE A 136 16.10 6.91 3.40
N LYS A 137 15.80 8.16 3.08
CA LYS A 137 15.57 8.63 1.72
C LYS A 137 16.24 9.98 1.56
N ASP A 138 17.00 10.15 0.48
CA ASP A 138 17.70 11.40 0.17
C ASP A 138 18.58 11.92 1.33
N GLU A 139 19.30 11.01 2.00
CA GLU A 139 20.16 11.33 3.16
C GLU A 139 19.40 11.97 4.34
N VAL A 140 18.11 11.67 4.44
CA VAL A 140 17.23 12.08 5.56
C VAL A 140 16.61 10.85 6.20
N LEU A 141 16.62 10.80 7.53
CA LEU A 141 15.88 9.81 8.30
C LEU A 141 14.38 10.13 8.28
N CYS A 142 13.59 9.31 7.58
CA CYS A 142 12.14 9.43 7.51
C CYS A 142 11.46 8.56 8.58
N ILE A 143 10.65 9.19 9.43
CA ILE A 143 9.93 8.55 10.54
C ILE A 143 8.43 8.52 10.18
N PRO A 144 7.83 7.34 9.88
CA PRO A 144 6.43 7.27 9.52
C PRO A 144 5.51 7.70 10.66
N THR A 145 4.66 8.71 10.42
CA THR A 145 3.88 9.36 11.48
C THR A 145 2.43 9.56 11.10
N ALA A 146 1.58 9.58 12.12
CA ALA A 146 0.23 10.09 12.07
C ALA A 146 0.25 11.61 12.28
N PHE A 147 -0.64 12.35 11.64
CA PHE A 147 -0.70 13.81 11.73
C PHE A 147 -2.10 14.31 12.11
N VAL A 148 -2.15 15.07 13.21
CA VAL A 148 -3.38 15.56 13.83
C VAL A 148 -3.32 17.06 14.10
N SER A 149 -4.49 17.68 14.21
CA SER A 149 -4.62 19.08 14.63
C SER A 149 -4.26 19.25 16.11
N TYR A 150 -4.19 20.51 16.55
CA TYR A 150 -4.08 20.86 17.97
C TYR A 150 -5.17 20.24 18.85
N THR A 151 -6.40 20.10 18.32
CA THR A 151 -7.58 19.56 19.02
C THR A 151 -7.77 18.06 18.83
N GLY A 152 -6.89 17.40 18.06
CA GLY A 152 -6.86 15.95 17.89
C GLY A 152 -7.69 15.41 16.71
N GLU A 153 -8.24 16.29 15.86
CA GLU A 153 -8.82 15.86 14.58
C GLU A 153 -7.72 15.35 13.64
N ALA A 154 -8.02 14.30 12.89
CA ALA A 154 -7.10 13.75 11.90
C ALA A 154 -6.95 14.72 10.72
N LEU A 155 -5.71 15.13 10.44
CA LEU A 155 -5.36 15.96 9.27
C LEU A 155 -4.63 15.13 8.20
N ASP A 156 -4.70 13.81 8.33
CA ASP A 156 -4.01 12.84 7.51
C ASP A 156 -4.92 11.68 7.08
N LYS A 157 -4.37 10.80 6.25
CA LYS A 157 -5.03 9.54 5.86
C LYS A 157 -4.63 8.37 6.75
N LYS A 158 -3.51 8.46 7.46
CA LYS A 158 -2.99 7.37 8.29
C LYS A 158 -3.79 7.19 9.58
N THR A 159 -4.16 8.27 10.28
CA THR A 159 -4.95 8.17 11.51
C THR A 159 -6.31 7.48 11.30
N PRO A 160 -7.14 7.86 10.30
CA PRO A 160 -8.39 7.15 10.03
C PRO A 160 -8.20 5.67 9.67
N LEU A 161 -7.14 5.34 8.91
CA LEU A 161 -6.79 3.96 8.57
C LEU A 161 -6.47 3.14 9.83
N LEU A 162 -5.60 3.64 10.71
CA LEU A 162 -5.24 2.96 11.97
C LEU A 162 -6.45 2.75 12.88
N ARG A 163 -7.36 3.73 12.95
CA ARG A 163 -8.63 3.62 13.69
C ARG A 163 -9.53 2.53 13.10
N SER A 164 -9.66 2.48 11.77
CA SER A 164 -10.45 1.44 11.07
C SER A 164 -9.87 0.04 11.30
N MET A 165 -8.55 -0.11 11.19
CA MET A 165 -7.88 -1.39 11.48
C MET A 165 -8.11 -1.85 12.92
N LYS A 166 -8.07 -0.93 13.89
CA LYS A 166 -8.37 -1.24 15.30
C LYS A 166 -9.82 -1.68 15.49
N ALA A 167 -10.78 -1.04 14.82
CA ALA A 167 -12.18 -1.42 14.86
C ALA A 167 -12.39 -2.85 14.33
N ILE A 168 -11.84 -3.17 13.15
CA ILE A 168 -11.87 -4.53 12.60
C ILE A 168 -11.24 -5.51 13.58
N SER A 169 -10.10 -5.17 14.18
CA SER A 169 -9.43 -6.07 15.13
C SER A 169 -10.27 -6.37 16.36
N ASN A 170 -10.96 -5.39 16.94
CA ASN A 170 -11.79 -5.58 18.13
C ASN A 170 -12.98 -6.49 17.83
N GLU A 171 -13.67 -6.22 16.73
CA GLU A 171 -14.87 -6.94 16.33
C GLU A 171 -14.54 -8.37 15.89
N ALA A 172 -13.47 -8.56 15.12
CA ALA A 172 -13.02 -9.88 14.69
C ALA A 172 -12.59 -10.74 15.89
N LYS A 173 -11.90 -10.17 16.89
CA LYS A 173 -11.57 -10.89 18.13
C LYS A 173 -12.82 -11.35 18.89
N ARG A 174 -13.86 -10.51 18.96
CA ARG A 174 -15.14 -10.91 19.57
C ARG A 174 -15.76 -12.11 18.86
N VAL A 175 -15.73 -12.10 17.52
CA VAL A 175 -16.24 -13.23 16.72
C VAL A 175 -15.40 -14.49 16.93
N LEU A 176 -14.07 -14.38 16.90
CA LEU A 176 -13.16 -15.52 17.10
C LEU A 176 -13.32 -16.17 18.49
N ALA A 177 -13.60 -15.38 19.53
CA ALA A 177 -13.91 -15.90 20.87
C ALA A 177 -15.15 -16.81 20.88
N CYS A 178 -16.15 -16.55 20.03
CA CYS A 178 -17.31 -17.45 19.88
C CYS A 178 -16.96 -18.83 19.30
N PHE A 179 -15.79 -18.95 18.64
CA PHE A 179 -15.25 -20.20 18.14
C PHE A 179 -14.19 -20.83 19.08
N GLY A 180 -14.04 -20.29 20.30
CA GLY A 180 -13.05 -20.77 21.28
C GLY A 180 -11.62 -20.33 20.98
N ILE A 181 -11.42 -19.29 20.16
CA ILE A 181 -10.11 -18.74 19.82
C ILE A 181 -9.91 -17.42 20.58
N ASP A 182 -9.48 -17.52 21.84
CA ASP A 182 -9.40 -16.38 22.76
C ASP A 182 -8.03 -15.69 22.80
N ASP A 183 -6.95 -16.43 22.55
CA ASP A 183 -5.56 -15.91 22.66
C ASP A 183 -5.06 -15.27 21.35
N VAL A 184 -5.83 -14.32 20.82
CA VAL A 184 -5.46 -13.56 19.61
C VAL A 184 -5.00 -12.16 20.02
N PRO A 185 -3.69 -11.82 19.93
CA PRO A 185 -3.20 -10.50 20.31
C PRO A 185 -3.87 -9.41 19.47
N GLN A 186 -3.83 -9.57 18.15
CA GLN A 186 -4.37 -8.64 17.17
C GLN A 186 -4.86 -9.40 15.93
N VAL A 187 -5.93 -8.91 15.32
CA VAL A 187 -6.34 -9.26 13.95
C VAL A 187 -5.95 -8.09 13.06
N VAL A 188 -5.23 -8.35 11.97
CA VAL A 188 -4.74 -7.32 11.05
C VAL A 188 -5.43 -7.46 9.71
N THR A 189 -5.58 -6.34 9.01
CA THR A 189 -5.90 -6.35 7.59
C THR A 189 -4.62 -6.31 6.78
N THR A 190 -4.62 -6.94 5.62
CA THR A 190 -3.52 -6.89 4.66
C THR A 190 -4.00 -6.33 3.33
N VAL A 191 -3.09 -5.69 2.59
CA VAL A 191 -3.33 -5.17 1.24
C VAL A 191 -2.12 -5.47 0.35
N GLY A 192 -2.37 -6.00 -0.84
CA GLY A 192 -1.42 -6.00 -1.96
C GLY A 192 -1.90 -5.04 -3.04
N ALA A 193 -1.21 -3.90 -3.19
CA ALA A 193 -1.58 -2.86 -4.15
C ALA A 193 -0.88 -3.10 -5.49
N GLU A 194 -1.66 -3.26 -6.56
CA GLU A 194 -1.16 -3.33 -7.94
C GLU A 194 -1.14 -1.90 -8.49
N GLN A 195 0.03 -1.38 -8.86
CA GLN A 195 0.20 0.01 -9.28
C GLN A 195 0.42 0.11 -10.79
N GLU A 196 -0.59 0.57 -11.51
CA GLU A 196 -0.45 0.89 -12.93
C GLU A 196 0.02 2.34 -13.15
N TYR A 197 0.73 2.57 -14.24
CA TYR A 197 1.25 3.89 -14.65
C TYR A 197 1.59 3.93 -16.14
N PHE A 198 1.75 5.14 -16.70
CA PHE A 198 2.24 5.35 -18.06
C PHE A 198 3.65 5.94 -18.06
N LEU A 199 4.47 5.56 -19.02
CA LEU A 199 5.77 6.19 -19.30
C LEU A 199 5.74 6.88 -20.66
N ILE A 200 6.09 8.16 -20.70
CA ILE A 200 6.27 8.89 -21.96
C ILE A 200 7.64 9.55 -21.99
N LYS A 201 8.12 9.91 -23.18
CA LYS A 201 9.37 10.69 -23.30
C LYS A 201 9.22 12.03 -22.58
N LEU A 202 10.25 12.41 -21.83
CA LEU A 202 10.26 13.66 -21.07
C LEU A 202 10.06 14.89 -21.97
N ASP A 203 10.63 14.88 -23.17
CA ASP A 203 10.46 15.96 -24.16
C ASP A 203 9.01 16.09 -24.62
N HIS A 204 8.32 14.96 -24.82
CA HIS A 204 6.90 14.97 -25.21
C HIS A 204 6.00 15.47 -24.10
N TYR A 205 6.30 15.10 -22.85
CA TYR A 205 5.61 15.65 -21.67
C TYR A 205 5.80 17.16 -21.58
N SER A 206 7.04 17.62 -21.74
CA SER A 206 7.41 19.05 -21.64
C SER A 206 6.77 19.89 -22.74
N ALA A 207 6.54 19.32 -23.92
CA ALA A 207 5.83 19.94 -25.03
C ALA A 207 4.31 20.02 -24.84
N ARG A 208 3.75 19.46 -23.75
CA ARG A 208 2.30 19.35 -23.51
C ARG A 208 1.88 20.05 -22.21
N PRO A 209 1.58 21.37 -22.27
CA PRO A 209 1.12 22.12 -21.10
C PRO A 209 -0.12 21.52 -20.41
N ASP A 210 -1.00 20.86 -21.16
CA ASP A 210 -2.17 20.19 -20.60
C ASP A 210 -1.81 18.95 -19.77
N LEU A 211 -0.83 18.14 -20.20
CA LEU A 211 -0.29 17.07 -19.36
C LEU A 211 0.37 17.62 -18.09
N ILE A 212 1.06 18.75 -18.17
CA ILE A 212 1.73 19.38 -17.03
C ILE A 212 0.72 19.91 -16.01
N LEU A 213 -0.29 20.64 -16.47
CA LEU A 213 -1.23 21.35 -15.60
C LEU A 213 -2.41 20.50 -15.16
N ALA A 214 -2.93 19.65 -16.04
CA ALA A 214 -4.11 18.83 -15.77
C ALA A 214 -3.79 17.36 -15.45
N GLY A 215 -2.56 16.91 -15.70
CA GLY A 215 -2.15 15.51 -15.54
C GLY A 215 -2.76 14.57 -16.59
N ARG A 216 -3.39 15.12 -17.63
CA ARG A 216 -4.02 14.39 -18.73
C ARG A 216 -4.07 15.24 -19.99
N THR A 217 -4.20 14.59 -21.14
CA THR A 217 -4.47 15.30 -22.39
C THR A 217 -5.90 15.84 -22.39
N LEU A 218 -6.05 17.13 -22.70
CA LEU A 218 -7.37 17.78 -22.88
C LEU A 218 -7.85 17.69 -24.33
N PHE A 219 -6.92 17.60 -25.27
CA PHE A 219 -7.17 17.42 -26.70
C PHE A 219 -6.06 16.56 -27.33
N GLY A 220 -6.33 16.01 -28.51
CA GLY A 220 -5.40 15.18 -29.27
C GLY A 220 -6.13 14.31 -30.28
N ALA A 221 -5.52 14.09 -31.44
CA ALA A 221 -6.04 13.13 -32.41
C ALA A 221 -5.81 11.70 -31.90
N ALA A 222 -6.69 10.77 -32.29
CA ALA A 222 -6.46 9.35 -32.06
C ALA A 222 -5.18 8.90 -32.79
N PRO A 223 -4.39 7.99 -32.19
CA PRO A 223 -3.19 7.47 -32.85
C PRO A 223 -3.58 6.66 -34.10
N ALA A 224 -2.68 6.64 -35.09
CA ALA A 224 -2.89 5.87 -36.32
C ALA A 224 -2.88 4.35 -36.08
N LYS A 225 -2.23 3.90 -34.99
CA LYS A 225 -2.28 2.52 -34.46
C LYS A 225 -2.79 2.60 -33.02
N GLY A 226 -3.92 1.93 -32.74
CA GLY A 226 -4.54 1.90 -31.42
C GLY A 226 -3.97 0.80 -30.51
N GLN A 227 -4.78 0.33 -29.57
CA GLN A 227 -4.52 -0.90 -28.80
C GLN A 227 -4.71 -2.12 -29.72
N GLU A 228 -3.66 -2.55 -30.40
CA GLU A 228 -3.68 -3.69 -31.33
C GLU A 228 -2.57 -4.72 -30.99
N LEU A 229 -2.79 -5.96 -31.44
CA LEU A 229 -2.23 -7.28 -31.05
C LEU A 229 -0.76 -7.42 -30.59
N ASP A 230 0.17 -6.50 -30.87
CA ASP A 230 1.62 -6.69 -30.60
C ASP A 230 2.11 -6.02 -29.30
N GLU A 231 1.39 -5.01 -28.78
CA GLU A 231 1.75 -4.29 -27.54
C GLU A 231 0.88 -4.75 -26.35
N HIS A 232 0.62 -6.06 -26.26
CA HIS A 232 -0.21 -6.65 -25.21
C HIS A 232 0.56 -6.88 -23.89
N TYR A 233 -0.17 -7.25 -22.84
CA TYR A 233 0.27 -7.43 -21.44
C TYR A 233 1.63 -8.15 -21.23
N PHE A 234 2.01 -9.05 -22.13
CA PHE A 234 3.24 -9.84 -22.07
C PHE A 234 4.16 -9.66 -23.30
N GLY A 235 3.95 -8.59 -24.06
CA GLY A 235 4.84 -8.20 -25.15
C GLY A 235 6.23 -7.77 -24.64
N ALA A 236 7.22 -7.72 -25.53
CA ALA A 236 8.58 -7.35 -25.16
C ALA A 236 8.65 -5.92 -24.59
N VAL A 237 9.25 -5.78 -23.41
CA VAL A 237 9.52 -4.47 -22.79
C VAL A 237 10.69 -3.80 -23.53
N ARG A 238 10.52 -2.53 -23.91
CA ARG A 238 11.58 -1.74 -24.56
C ARG A 238 12.78 -1.61 -23.61
N GLU A 239 14.00 -1.66 -24.14
CA GLU A 239 15.24 -1.63 -23.34
C GLU A 239 15.28 -0.47 -22.35
N THR A 240 14.99 0.76 -22.79
CA THR A 240 14.91 1.95 -21.91
C THR A 240 13.91 1.80 -20.77
N VAL A 241 12.78 1.13 -21.00
CA VAL A 241 11.78 0.87 -19.95
C VAL A 241 12.27 -0.23 -19.02
N SER A 242 12.97 -1.24 -19.54
CA SER A 242 13.55 -2.31 -18.74
C SER A 242 14.62 -1.78 -17.78
N ASP A 243 15.50 -0.89 -18.26
CA ASP A 243 16.53 -0.22 -17.45
C ASP A 243 15.90 0.66 -16.37
N TYR A 244 14.87 1.44 -16.72
CA TYR A 244 14.08 2.20 -15.77
C TYR A 244 13.45 1.31 -14.69
N MET A 245 12.78 0.24 -15.10
CA MET A 245 12.15 -0.72 -14.18
C MET A 245 13.17 -1.43 -13.29
N LYS A 246 14.41 -1.61 -13.74
CA LYS A 246 15.50 -2.19 -12.94
C LYS A 246 15.95 -1.23 -11.86
N GLU A 247 16.12 0.05 -12.18
CA GLU A 247 16.46 1.07 -11.19
C GLU A 247 15.36 1.21 -10.13
N VAL A 248 14.09 1.21 -10.55
CA VAL A 248 12.93 1.26 -9.64
C VAL A 248 12.96 0.08 -8.65
N ASP A 249 13.21 -1.14 -9.13
CA ASP A 249 13.32 -2.32 -8.25
C ASP A 249 14.48 -2.16 -7.25
N GLU A 250 15.66 -1.73 -7.71
CA GLU A 250 16.83 -1.55 -6.85
C GLU A 250 16.59 -0.50 -5.75
N GLU A 251 15.94 0.62 -6.07
CA GLU A 251 15.57 1.66 -5.10
C GLU A 251 14.51 1.18 -4.12
N LEU A 252 13.48 0.46 -4.60
CA LEU A 252 12.43 -0.09 -3.73
C LEU A 252 12.96 -1.17 -2.80
N TRP A 253 13.84 -2.05 -3.28
CA TRP A 253 14.46 -3.07 -2.45
C TRP A 253 15.35 -2.44 -1.38
N LYS A 254 16.09 -1.37 -1.66
CA LYS A 254 16.84 -0.62 -0.62
C LYS A 254 15.92 -0.12 0.50
N LEU A 255 14.73 0.33 0.14
CA LEU A 255 13.67 0.78 1.06
C LEU A 255 12.85 -0.38 1.68
N GLY A 256 13.24 -1.64 1.45
CA GLY A 256 12.57 -2.82 2.00
C GLY A 256 11.15 -3.04 1.44
N VAL A 257 10.82 -2.45 0.30
CA VAL A 257 9.55 -2.68 -0.40
C VAL A 257 9.68 -3.95 -1.24
N ASP A 258 8.76 -4.90 -1.03
CA ASP A 258 8.75 -6.21 -1.69
C ASP A 258 8.27 -6.16 -3.14
N ALA A 259 8.85 -5.30 -3.98
CA ALA A 259 8.57 -5.24 -5.42
C ALA A 259 8.81 -6.62 -6.06
N LYS A 260 7.74 -7.26 -6.55
CA LYS A 260 7.75 -8.68 -6.92
C LYS A 260 7.45 -8.93 -8.39
N THR A 261 6.42 -8.28 -8.93
CA THR A 261 6.02 -8.45 -10.33
C THR A 261 5.97 -7.10 -11.03
N LYS A 262 6.31 -7.11 -12.32
CA LYS A 262 6.19 -5.97 -13.21
C LYS A 262 6.01 -6.45 -14.65
N HIS A 263 5.21 -5.75 -15.43
CA HIS A 263 4.95 -6.08 -16.83
C HIS A 263 4.36 -4.87 -17.59
N ASN A 264 4.19 -5.04 -18.90
CA ASN A 264 3.40 -4.11 -19.70
C ASN A 264 1.92 -4.28 -19.37
N GLU A 265 1.14 -3.22 -19.60
CA GLU A 265 -0.31 -3.24 -19.51
C GLU A 265 -0.96 -3.19 -20.89
N VAL A 266 -2.29 -3.21 -20.93
CA VAL A 266 -3.07 -3.27 -22.17
C VAL A 266 -2.91 -2.02 -23.05
N ALA A 267 -2.67 -0.83 -22.50
CA ALA A 267 -2.43 0.37 -23.30
C ALA A 267 -0.96 0.57 -23.69
N PRO A 268 -0.69 1.19 -24.85
CA PRO A 268 0.66 1.57 -25.25
C PRO A 268 1.36 2.39 -24.16
N ALA A 269 2.57 1.96 -23.80
CA ALA A 269 3.39 2.58 -22.78
C ALA A 269 2.76 2.62 -21.37
N GLN A 270 1.76 1.78 -21.12
CA GLN A 270 1.25 1.49 -19.79
C GLN A 270 2.01 0.30 -19.20
N HIS A 271 2.25 0.35 -17.91
CA HIS A 271 2.97 -0.67 -17.16
C HIS A 271 2.35 -0.86 -15.77
N GLU A 272 2.64 -1.99 -15.15
CA GLU A 272 2.26 -2.30 -13.78
C GLU A 272 3.48 -2.72 -12.95
N ILE A 273 3.46 -2.37 -11.67
CA ILE A 273 4.31 -2.96 -10.64
C ILE A 273 3.45 -3.37 -9.44
N ALA A 274 3.67 -4.58 -8.91
CA ALA A 274 2.97 -5.07 -7.72
C ALA A 274 3.97 -5.58 -6.67
N PRO A 275 3.99 -4.97 -5.48
CA PRO A 275 4.65 -5.54 -4.31
C PRO A 275 3.89 -6.71 -3.70
N ILE A 276 4.57 -7.53 -2.90
CA ILE A 276 3.90 -8.51 -2.03
C ILE A 276 2.99 -7.76 -1.04
N PHE A 277 1.85 -8.36 -0.70
CA PHE A 277 0.95 -7.80 0.30
C PHE A 277 1.64 -7.65 1.65
N ALA A 278 1.25 -6.62 2.39
CA ALA A 278 1.69 -6.40 3.76
C ALA A 278 0.50 -6.01 4.64
N ARG A 279 0.74 -5.84 5.95
CA ARG A 279 -0.23 -5.18 6.84
C ARG A 279 -0.65 -3.85 6.21
N SER A 280 -1.96 -3.54 6.22
CA SER A 280 -2.51 -2.42 5.43
C SER A 280 -1.79 -1.09 5.63
N SER A 281 -1.43 -0.72 6.86
CA SER A 281 -0.66 0.51 7.13
C SER A 281 0.69 0.53 6.42
N THR A 282 1.44 -0.58 6.51
CA THR A 282 2.74 -0.76 5.84
C THR A 282 2.59 -0.83 4.32
N ALA A 283 1.57 -1.53 3.81
CA ALA A 283 1.31 -1.65 2.38
C ALA A 283 1.02 -0.30 1.72
N ILE A 284 0.30 0.60 2.41
CA ILE A 284 0.05 1.96 1.93
C ILE A 284 1.34 2.79 1.95
N ASP A 285 2.12 2.72 3.03
CA ASP A 285 3.42 3.39 3.10
C ASP A 285 4.33 2.94 1.94
N ASN A 286 4.40 1.63 1.68
CA ASN A 286 5.14 1.03 0.57
C ASN A 286 4.62 1.49 -0.81
N ASN A 287 3.30 1.58 -1.00
CA ASN A 287 2.74 2.05 -2.27
C ASN A 287 3.04 3.54 -2.52
N LEU A 288 3.05 4.37 -1.49
CA LEU A 288 3.42 5.78 -1.62
C LEU A 288 4.89 5.96 -1.99
N LEU A 289 5.77 5.19 -1.36
CA LEU A 289 7.19 5.12 -1.76
C LEU A 289 7.31 4.61 -3.21
N THR A 290 6.53 3.59 -3.59
CA THR A 290 6.49 3.09 -4.98
C THR A 290 6.13 4.19 -5.97
N MET A 291 5.04 4.93 -5.73
CA MET A 291 4.63 6.04 -6.60
C MET A 291 5.67 7.18 -6.65
N GLU A 292 6.39 7.43 -5.55
CA GLU A 292 7.46 8.41 -5.49
C GLU A 292 8.67 7.97 -6.32
N ILE A 293 9.17 6.76 -6.08
CA ILE A 293 10.32 6.19 -6.80
C ILE A 293 10.04 6.05 -8.29
N LEU A 294 8.82 5.62 -8.67
CA LEU A 294 8.41 5.58 -10.08
C LEU A 294 8.59 6.94 -10.77
N ARG A 295 8.21 8.05 -10.11
CA ARG A 295 8.38 9.39 -10.66
C ARG A 295 9.83 9.87 -10.62
N LYS A 296 10.56 9.54 -9.54
CA LYS A 296 11.93 10.00 -9.32
C LYS A 296 12.92 9.37 -10.30
N CYS A 297 12.79 8.07 -10.58
CA CYS A 297 13.67 7.37 -11.50
C CYS A 297 13.39 7.70 -12.97
N ALA A 298 12.17 8.13 -13.33
CA ALA A 298 11.80 8.27 -14.75
C ALA A 298 12.71 9.26 -15.52
N PRO A 299 13.02 10.46 -14.98
CA PRO A 299 13.90 11.42 -15.64
C PRO A 299 15.32 10.91 -15.88
N HIS A 300 15.85 9.99 -15.06
CA HIS A 300 17.19 9.40 -15.26
C HIS A 300 17.29 8.63 -16.59
N HIS A 301 16.15 8.18 -17.12
CA HIS A 301 16.03 7.43 -18.37
C HIS A 301 15.42 8.27 -19.52
N GLY A 302 15.32 9.60 -19.36
CA GLY A 302 14.67 10.48 -20.33
C GLY A 302 13.16 10.27 -20.46
N LEU A 303 12.54 9.71 -19.42
CA LEU A 303 11.12 9.41 -19.33
C LEU A 303 10.41 10.32 -18.32
N TYR A 304 9.09 10.33 -18.40
CA TYR A 304 8.20 10.92 -17.41
C TYR A 304 7.11 9.90 -17.05
N CYS A 305 6.91 9.69 -15.75
CA CYS A 305 5.93 8.73 -15.22
C CYS A 305 4.61 9.43 -14.86
N LEU A 306 3.53 9.02 -15.53
CA LEU A 306 2.16 9.49 -15.32
C LEU A 306 1.38 8.46 -14.49
N ILE A 307 0.91 8.86 -13.31
CA ILE A 307 0.18 8.00 -12.35
C ILE A 307 -1.33 8.36 -12.30
N ARG A 308 -1.80 9.26 -13.17
CA ARG A 308 -3.21 9.65 -13.21
C ARG A 308 -4.07 8.53 -13.77
N GLU A 309 -5.32 8.44 -13.32
CA GLU A 309 -6.23 7.34 -13.61
C GLU A 309 -6.62 7.29 -15.10
N LYS A 310 -6.64 8.44 -15.77
CA LYS A 310 -6.95 8.55 -17.20
C LYS A 310 -6.12 9.63 -17.89
N PRO A 311 -4.82 9.39 -18.16
CA PRO A 311 -3.95 10.40 -18.78
C PRO A 311 -4.31 10.66 -20.25
N PHE A 312 -4.78 9.63 -20.96
CA PHE A 312 -5.10 9.67 -22.38
C PHE A 312 -6.55 9.21 -22.64
N ALA A 313 -7.22 9.89 -23.57
CA ALA A 313 -8.56 9.49 -24.01
C ALA A 313 -8.48 8.34 -25.03
N GLY A 314 -9.48 7.45 -25.03
CA GLY A 314 -9.61 6.39 -26.04
C GLY A 314 -8.76 5.13 -25.83
N VAL A 315 -7.97 5.05 -24.75
CA VAL A 315 -7.18 3.85 -24.37
C VAL A 315 -7.48 3.45 -22.92
N ASN A 316 -6.98 2.31 -22.43
CA ASN A 316 -7.16 1.91 -21.02
C ASN A 316 -6.65 3.00 -20.06
N GLY A 317 -7.26 3.09 -18.88
CA GLY A 317 -6.79 3.97 -17.82
C GLY A 317 -5.93 3.20 -16.82
N SER A 318 -5.23 3.91 -15.94
CA SER A 318 -4.41 3.30 -14.90
C SER A 318 -5.24 3.00 -13.65
N GLY A 319 -5.36 1.72 -13.33
CA GLY A 319 -5.95 1.19 -12.12
C GLY A 319 -5.00 1.16 -10.92
N LYS A 320 -5.59 0.94 -9.75
CA LYS A 320 -4.88 0.47 -8.56
C LYS A 320 -5.74 -0.56 -7.85
N HIS A 321 -5.51 -1.84 -8.11
CA HIS A 321 -6.25 -2.91 -7.45
C HIS A 321 -5.73 -3.09 -6.02
N ASN A 322 -6.65 -3.29 -5.07
CA ASN A 322 -6.31 -3.55 -3.68
C ASN A 322 -6.73 -4.99 -3.35
N ASN A 323 -5.75 -5.90 -3.35
CA ASN A 323 -5.93 -7.26 -2.89
C ASN A 323 -6.01 -7.27 -1.36
N TRP A 324 -7.22 -7.24 -0.79
CA TRP A 324 -7.45 -7.01 0.64
C TRP A 324 -7.81 -8.30 1.39
N SER A 325 -7.26 -8.51 2.59
CA SER A 325 -7.63 -9.64 3.44
C SER A 325 -7.64 -9.32 4.93
N ILE A 326 -8.16 -10.25 5.75
CA ILE A 326 -8.22 -10.17 7.21
C ILE A 326 -7.54 -11.41 7.79
N ALA A 327 -6.55 -11.24 8.67
CA ALA A 327 -5.77 -12.34 9.20
C ALA A 327 -5.40 -12.17 10.67
N THR A 328 -5.31 -13.28 11.40
CA THR A 328 -4.48 -13.42 12.61
C THR A 328 -3.05 -13.81 12.18
N PRO A 329 -2.07 -13.85 13.10
CA PRO A 329 -0.75 -14.40 12.80
C PRO A 329 -0.77 -15.82 12.23
N ASP A 330 -1.77 -16.63 12.59
CA ASP A 330 -1.82 -18.07 12.28
C ASP A 330 -2.89 -18.44 11.24
N MET A 331 -3.81 -17.53 10.91
CA MET A 331 -4.98 -17.83 10.08
C MET A 331 -5.42 -16.63 9.24
N ASN A 332 -5.66 -16.86 7.95
CA ASN A 332 -6.39 -15.94 7.08
C ASN A 332 -7.90 -16.25 7.17
N LEU A 333 -8.70 -15.29 7.63
CA LEU A 333 -10.14 -15.45 7.84
C LEU A 333 -10.94 -15.46 6.53
N LEU A 334 -10.37 -15.00 5.42
CA LEU A 334 -10.94 -15.07 4.06
C LEU A 334 -10.37 -16.22 3.23
N SER A 335 -9.60 -17.12 3.85
CA SER A 335 -9.16 -18.35 3.18
C SER A 335 -10.23 -19.43 3.30
N PRO A 336 -10.75 -19.96 2.17
CA PRO A 336 -11.79 -20.98 2.18
C PRO A 336 -11.28 -22.33 2.69
N GLY A 337 -9.97 -22.58 2.54
CA GLY A 337 -9.34 -23.85 2.91
C GLY A 337 -9.64 -24.97 1.90
N LYS A 338 -9.49 -26.23 2.34
CA LYS A 338 -9.73 -27.41 1.48
C LYS A 338 -11.21 -27.79 1.38
N ASP A 339 -11.99 -27.43 2.40
CA ASP A 339 -13.42 -27.73 2.51
C ASP A 339 -14.16 -26.44 2.89
N PRO A 340 -14.49 -25.59 1.90
CA PRO A 340 -15.09 -24.28 2.15
C PRO A 340 -16.47 -24.37 2.81
N ALA A 341 -17.23 -25.42 2.48
CA ALA A 341 -18.60 -25.64 2.96
C ALA A 341 -18.66 -25.87 4.48
N ASN A 342 -17.61 -26.46 5.06
CA ASN A 342 -17.52 -26.74 6.50
C ASN A 342 -16.63 -25.73 7.25
N ASN A 343 -16.05 -24.75 6.57
CA ASN A 343 -15.22 -23.73 7.20
C ASN A 343 -16.08 -22.58 7.72
N THR A 344 -16.69 -22.77 8.90
CA THR A 344 -17.67 -21.82 9.47
C THR A 344 -17.09 -20.42 9.73
N ILE A 345 -15.81 -20.33 10.15
CA ILE A 345 -15.16 -19.03 10.37
C ILE A 345 -15.05 -18.27 9.05
N PHE A 346 -14.62 -18.94 7.97
CA PHE A 346 -14.57 -18.36 6.64
C PHE A 346 -15.95 -17.94 6.15
N LEU A 347 -16.95 -18.83 6.22
CA LEU A 347 -18.30 -18.55 5.75
C LEU A 347 -18.94 -17.38 6.49
N LEU A 348 -18.78 -17.31 7.81
CA LEU A 348 -19.26 -16.19 8.60
C LEU A 348 -18.54 -14.88 8.24
N THR A 349 -17.21 -14.93 8.09
CA THR A 349 -16.43 -13.75 7.69
C THR A 349 -16.82 -13.27 6.30
N LEU A 350 -16.97 -14.18 5.34
CA LEU A 350 -17.42 -13.89 3.98
C LEU A 350 -18.83 -13.27 4.00
N ALA A 351 -19.77 -13.85 4.74
CA ALA A 351 -21.12 -13.30 4.88
C ALA A 351 -21.10 -11.88 5.47
N ALA A 352 -20.27 -11.63 6.48
CA ALA A 352 -20.10 -10.29 7.06
C ALA A 352 -19.51 -9.29 6.06
N VAL A 353 -18.54 -9.70 5.23
CA VAL A 353 -18.00 -8.86 4.15
C VAL A 353 -19.05 -8.58 3.09
N LEU A 354 -19.80 -9.59 2.65
CA LEU A 354 -20.89 -9.44 1.68
C LEU A 354 -21.94 -8.44 2.17
N GLN A 355 -22.38 -8.60 3.43
CA GLN A 355 -23.32 -7.69 4.05
C GLN A 355 -22.74 -6.27 4.17
N ALA A 356 -21.47 -6.12 4.55
CA ALA A 356 -20.84 -4.81 4.62
C ALA A 356 -20.73 -4.12 3.24
N VAL A 357 -20.45 -4.87 2.17
CA VAL A 357 -20.42 -4.32 0.82
C VAL A 357 -21.82 -3.87 0.36
N ASP A 358 -22.86 -4.64 0.69
CA ASP A 358 -24.26 -4.31 0.38
C ASP A 358 -24.74 -3.08 1.17
N ASP A 359 -24.58 -3.11 2.49
CA ASP A 359 -25.03 -2.04 3.41
C ASP A 359 -24.28 -0.70 3.18
N TYR A 360 -23.00 -0.75 2.78
CA TYR A 360 -22.13 0.42 2.67
C TYR A 360 -21.63 0.70 1.24
N GLN A 361 -22.36 0.26 0.22
CA GLN A 361 -21.99 0.49 -1.19
C GLN A 361 -21.72 1.96 -1.53
N GLU A 362 -22.52 2.90 -1.00
CA GLU A 362 -22.37 4.34 -1.26
C GLU A 362 -21.05 4.87 -0.68
N LEU A 363 -20.70 4.40 0.53
CA LEU A 363 -19.45 4.77 1.18
C LEU A 363 -18.25 4.23 0.39
N LEU A 364 -18.28 2.97 -0.03
CA LEU A 364 -17.24 2.37 -0.87
C LEU A 364 -17.07 3.17 -2.17
N ARG A 365 -18.17 3.48 -2.87
CA ARG A 365 -18.12 4.29 -4.09
C ARG A 365 -17.52 5.68 -3.85
N ALA A 366 -17.89 6.33 -2.75
CA ALA A 366 -17.38 7.66 -2.40
C ALA A 366 -15.86 7.67 -2.16
N THR A 367 -15.27 6.59 -1.63
CA THR A 367 -13.82 6.53 -1.38
C THR A 367 -12.96 6.55 -2.65
N VAL A 368 -13.53 6.18 -3.80
CA VAL A 368 -12.85 6.15 -5.11
C VAL A 368 -13.41 7.18 -6.09
N ALA A 369 -14.34 8.04 -5.64
CA ALA A 369 -14.94 9.08 -6.46
C ALA A 369 -14.01 10.30 -6.56
N THR A 370 -13.21 10.34 -7.62
CA THR A 370 -12.38 11.50 -7.97
C THR A 370 -12.66 11.91 -9.41
N ALA A 371 -12.49 13.20 -9.73
CA ALA A 371 -12.67 13.68 -11.10
C ALA A 371 -11.80 12.91 -12.12
N GLY A 372 -10.60 12.46 -11.72
CA GLY A 372 -9.74 11.61 -12.55
C GLY A 372 -10.33 10.23 -12.78
N ASN A 373 -10.75 9.55 -11.71
CA ASN A 373 -11.26 8.18 -11.78
C ASN A 373 -12.63 8.10 -12.47
N ASP A 374 -13.45 9.16 -12.44
CA ASP A 374 -14.73 9.20 -13.17
C ASP A 374 -14.53 9.19 -14.71
N HIS A 375 -13.35 9.57 -15.21
CA HIS A 375 -13.01 9.35 -16.63
C HIS A 375 -12.55 7.92 -16.94
N ARG A 376 -12.30 7.09 -15.91
CA ARG A 376 -11.83 5.72 -16.03
C ARG A 376 -12.96 4.72 -15.85
N LEU A 377 -13.75 4.85 -14.78
CA LEU A 377 -14.77 3.87 -14.38
C LEU A 377 -15.84 3.65 -15.44
N GLY A 378 -16.22 2.38 -15.66
CA GLY A 378 -17.22 1.97 -16.64
C GLY A 378 -16.74 1.92 -18.09
N ALA A 379 -15.43 1.97 -18.34
CA ALA A 379 -14.83 1.85 -19.66
C ALA A 379 -13.57 0.98 -19.63
N ASN A 380 -13.25 0.30 -20.74
CA ASN A 380 -11.98 -0.40 -20.99
C ASN A 380 -11.43 -1.17 -19.77
N GLU A 381 -12.10 -2.27 -19.41
CA GLU A 381 -11.78 -3.15 -18.25
C GLU A 381 -11.98 -2.54 -16.86
N ALA A 382 -12.13 -1.22 -16.73
CA ALA A 382 -12.42 -0.60 -15.44
C ALA A 382 -13.86 -0.94 -14.99
N PRO A 383 -14.06 -1.28 -13.71
CA PRO A 383 -15.38 -1.60 -13.19
C PRO A 383 -16.33 -0.40 -13.33
N PRO A 384 -17.64 -0.64 -13.50
CA PRO A 384 -18.63 0.43 -13.47
C PRO A 384 -18.70 1.08 -12.08
N ALA A 385 -19.37 2.22 -11.99
CA ALA A 385 -19.64 2.89 -10.72
C ALA A 385 -20.62 2.15 -9.79
N ILE A 386 -21.17 1.02 -10.25
CA ILE A 386 -22.12 0.17 -9.53
C ILE A 386 -21.31 -0.84 -8.72
N ILE A 387 -21.45 -0.83 -7.39
CA ILE A 387 -20.77 -1.78 -6.52
C ILE A 387 -21.48 -3.15 -6.60
N SER A 388 -20.73 -4.19 -6.91
CA SER A 388 -21.21 -5.58 -6.94
C SER A 388 -20.11 -6.52 -6.49
N VAL A 389 -20.52 -7.67 -5.94
CA VAL A 389 -19.59 -8.73 -5.52
C VAL A 389 -19.60 -9.90 -6.51
N PHE A 390 -18.43 -10.38 -6.87
CA PHE A 390 -18.22 -11.63 -7.59
C PHE A 390 -17.59 -12.67 -6.67
N LEU A 391 -18.30 -13.78 -6.43
CA LEU A 391 -17.80 -14.91 -5.62
C LEU A 391 -17.27 -16.06 -6.47
N GLY A 392 -17.76 -16.16 -7.71
CA GLY A 392 -17.59 -17.30 -8.60
C GLY A 392 -18.45 -18.51 -8.20
N ASP A 393 -18.52 -19.49 -9.11
CA ASP A 393 -19.55 -20.54 -9.12
C ASP A 393 -19.61 -21.41 -7.85
N GLU A 394 -18.47 -21.86 -7.32
CA GLU A 394 -18.44 -22.74 -6.14
C GLU A 394 -18.98 -22.05 -4.89
N LEU A 395 -18.47 -20.87 -4.57
CA LEU A 395 -18.90 -20.12 -3.40
C LEU A 395 -20.34 -19.61 -3.55
N GLU A 396 -20.75 -19.26 -4.76
CA GLU A 396 -22.14 -18.88 -5.04
C GLU A 396 -23.10 -20.05 -4.84
N SER A 397 -22.71 -21.28 -5.22
CA SER A 397 -23.48 -22.49 -4.95
C SER A 397 -23.61 -22.77 -3.45
N ILE A 398 -22.50 -22.62 -2.70
CA ILE A 398 -22.51 -22.79 -1.23
C ILE A 398 -23.43 -21.74 -0.58
N ARG A 399 -23.32 -20.47 -0.99
CA ARG A 399 -24.18 -19.37 -0.52
C ARG A 399 -25.65 -19.67 -0.80
N ALA A 400 -25.98 -20.13 -2.01
CA ALA A 400 -27.34 -20.44 -2.42
C ALA A 400 -27.94 -21.62 -1.63
N ALA A 401 -27.16 -22.68 -1.36
CA ALA A 401 -27.58 -23.81 -0.55
C ALA A 401 -27.92 -23.36 0.89
N ILE A 402 -27.01 -22.61 1.52
CA ILE A 402 -27.22 -22.06 2.87
C ILE A 402 -28.48 -21.18 2.91
N ALA A 403 -28.69 -20.31 1.93
CA ALA A 403 -29.86 -19.43 1.86
C ALA A 403 -31.19 -20.19 1.73
N LYS A 404 -31.17 -21.41 1.16
CA LYS A 404 -32.33 -22.30 1.05
C LYS A 404 -32.49 -23.25 2.25
N GLY A 405 -31.52 -23.30 3.16
CA GLY A 405 -31.46 -24.29 4.24
C GLY A 405 -31.10 -25.70 3.74
N GLU A 406 -30.42 -25.80 2.60
CA GLU A 406 -29.89 -27.05 2.04
C GLU A 406 -28.43 -27.25 2.49
N ASP A 407 -27.98 -28.51 2.56
CA ASP A 407 -26.59 -28.81 2.90
C ASP A 407 -25.65 -28.37 1.75
N PRO A 408 -24.67 -27.47 2.01
CA PRO A 408 -23.73 -27.04 0.98
C PRO A 408 -22.77 -28.17 0.62
N ALA A 409 -22.66 -28.47 -0.67
CA ALA A 409 -21.69 -29.45 -1.19
C ALA A 409 -20.53 -28.74 -1.89
N ALA A 410 -19.30 -29.15 -1.57
CA ALA A 410 -18.11 -28.71 -2.30
C ALA A 410 -18.09 -29.32 -3.70
N SER A 411 -17.66 -28.54 -4.70
CA SER A 411 -17.54 -29.04 -6.08
C SER A 411 -16.24 -29.82 -6.26
N ALA A 412 -16.28 -30.94 -6.98
CA ALA A 412 -15.06 -31.71 -7.27
C ALA A 412 -14.13 -30.93 -8.21
N LYS A 413 -12.86 -30.75 -7.84
CA LYS A 413 -11.85 -30.13 -8.71
C LYS A 413 -11.65 -30.97 -9.97
N LYS A 414 -11.87 -30.36 -11.13
CA LYS A 414 -11.68 -31.00 -12.43
C LYS A 414 -10.21 -30.91 -12.86
N LEU A 415 -9.64 -31.97 -13.40
CA LEU A 415 -8.32 -31.91 -14.05
C LEU A 415 -8.50 -31.48 -15.50
N MET A 416 -7.67 -30.55 -15.96
CA MET A 416 -7.62 -30.12 -17.35
C MET A 416 -6.85 -31.16 -18.16
N ASP A 417 -7.46 -31.61 -19.25
CA ASP A 417 -6.77 -32.38 -20.28
C ASP A 417 -6.10 -31.41 -21.25
N LEU A 418 -4.77 -31.38 -21.24
CA LEU A 418 -3.96 -30.53 -22.11
C LEU A 418 -3.62 -31.19 -23.45
N GLY A 419 -4.01 -32.46 -23.66
CA GLY A 419 -3.72 -33.19 -24.89
C GLY A 419 -2.22 -33.44 -25.15
N SER A 420 -1.37 -33.32 -24.13
CA SER A 420 0.08 -33.52 -24.21
C SER A 420 0.61 -34.18 -22.93
N ASP A 421 1.21 -35.36 -23.06
CA ASP A 421 1.75 -36.14 -21.94
C ASP A 421 3.00 -35.52 -21.29
N VAL A 422 3.66 -34.57 -21.96
CA VAL A 422 4.85 -33.88 -21.45
C VAL A 422 4.48 -32.75 -20.49
N LEU A 423 3.25 -32.23 -20.57
CA LEU A 423 2.81 -31.11 -19.75
C LEU A 423 2.24 -31.61 -18.42
N PRO A 424 2.45 -30.88 -17.31
CA PRO A 424 1.87 -31.25 -16.03
C PRO A 424 0.34 -31.20 -16.11
N HIS A 425 -0.34 -32.13 -15.44
CA HIS A 425 -1.78 -32.04 -15.25
C HIS A 425 -2.12 -30.78 -14.44
N LEU A 426 -2.93 -29.90 -15.02
CA LEU A 426 -3.39 -28.69 -14.34
C LEU A 426 -4.75 -28.97 -13.69
N SER A 427 -4.90 -28.62 -12.42
CA SER A 427 -6.22 -28.59 -11.79
C SER A 427 -6.94 -27.31 -12.21
N GLN A 428 -8.17 -27.45 -12.70
CA GLN A 428 -9.05 -26.32 -12.94
C GLN A 428 -9.46 -25.70 -11.60
N ASP A 429 -9.22 -24.39 -11.48
CA ASP A 429 -9.77 -23.61 -10.37
C ASP A 429 -11.30 -23.60 -10.46
N ALA A 430 -11.96 -23.54 -9.31
CA ALA A 430 -13.41 -23.64 -9.22
C ALA A 430 -14.18 -22.55 -9.98
N THR A 431 -13.53 -21.42 -10.30
CA THR A 431 -14.18 -20.26 -10.91
C THR A 431 -13.22 -19.56 -11.86
N ASP A 432 -13.72 -19.08 -13.00
CA ASP A 432 -12.97 -18.10 -13.81
C ASP A 432 -12.98 -16.73 -13.09
N ARG A 433 -11.93 -15.92 -13.27
CA ARG A 433 -11.80 -14.64 -12.57
C ARG A 433 -12.55 -13.54 -13.31
N ASN A 434 -13.41 -12.80 -12.61
CA ASN A 434 -14.06 -11.62 -13.18
C ASN A 434 -13.28 -10.34 -12.85
N ARG A 435 -12.65 -9.73 -13.87
CA ARG A 435 -11.89 -8.47 -13.75
C ARG A 435 -12.74 -7.20 -13.80
N THR A 436 -14.03 -7.31 -14.17
CA THR A 436 -14.93 -6.15 -14.32
C THR A 436 -15.81 -5.90 -13.10
N SER A 437 -15.78 -6.81 -12.12
CA SER A 437 -16.48 -6.62 -10.85
C SER A 437 -15.69 -5.67 -9.94
N PRO A 438 -16.33 -4.65 -9.34
CA PRO A 438 -15.68 -3.75 -8.38
C PRO A 438 -15.16 -4.46 -7.12
N PHE A 439 -15.85 -5.52 -6.68
CA PHE A 439 -15.43 -6.36 -5.56
C PHE A 439 -15.43 -7.82 -6.04
N ALA A 440 -14.29 -8.49 -6.03
CA ALA A 440 -14.16 -9.85 -6.53
C ALA A 440 -13.37 -10.70 -5.53
N PHE A 441 -13.94 -11.85 -5.16
CA PHE A 441 -13.23 -12.84 -4.39
C PHE A 441 -12.21 -13.55 -5.29
N THR A 442 -10.94 -13.54 -4.88
CA THR A 442 -9.83 -14.07 -5.68
C THR A 442 -9.05 -15.17 -4.96
N GLY A 443 -9.80 -16.10 -4.38
CA GLY A 443 -9.33 -17.37 -3.83
C GLY A 443 -9.05 -17.35 -2.33
N ASN A 444 -8.52 -16.26 -1.78
CA ASN A 444 -8.24 -16.13 -0.34
C ASN A 444 -8.29 -14.68 0.18
N ARG A 445 -8.90 -13.78 -0.59
CA ARG A 445 -8.91 -12.33 -0.41
C ARG A 445 -9.99 -11.73 -1.29
#